data_AF-A0A7C4YJX0-F1
#
_entry.id   AF-A0A7C4YJX0-F1
#
_cell.length_a   1.000
_cell.length_b   1.000
_cell.length_c   1.000
_cell.angle_alpha   90.00
_cell.angle_beta   90.00
_cell.angle_gamma   90.00
#
_symmetry.space_group_name_H-M   'P 1'
#
loop_
_entity.id
_entity.type
_entity.pdbx_description
1 polymer ?
#
loop_
_entity_poly.entity_id
_entity_poly.type
_entity_poly.pdbx_seq_one_letter_code
_entity_poly.pdbx_strand_id
1 'polypeptide(L)'
;MKRTTRAHLNVEAQTHAGMTGKNNEDRYAVGSFVLSSRDSTPVLFAVLADGIGGHKAGEVAAELAVNHIMDAVSKSDGKNTRRAIEDAVADASNAIAA
;
A
#
# COMPACT_ATOMS: atom_id res chain seq x y z
N MET A 1 5.33 -2.78 13.30
CA MET A 1 5.73 -4.09 12.73
C MET A 1 7.18 -3.98 12.30
N LYS A 2 7.87 -5.09 12.01
CA LYS A 2 9.24 -5.05 11.47
C LYS A 2 9.27 -5.60 10.06
N ARG A 3 9.76 -4.80 9.11
CA ARG A 3 9.86 -5.20 7.70
C ARG A 3 10.86 -6.34 7.54
N THR A 4 10.53 -7.33 6.72
CA THR A 4 11.40 -8.44 6.35
C THR A 4 11.71 -8.40 4.85
N THR A 5 12.85 -8.99 4.46
CA THR A 5 13.28 -9.08 3.06
C THR A 5 12.56 -10.18 2.29
N ARG A 6 12.01 -11.18 2.98
CA ARG A 6 11.32 -12.33 2.36
C ARG A 6 9.91 -12.48 2.92
N ALA A 7 8.96 -12.65 2.00
CA ALA A 7 7.58 -13.03 2.31
C ALA A 7 7.51 -14.51 2.72
N HIS A 8 6.55 -14.84 3.58
CA HIS A 8 6.21 -16.22 3.91
C HIS A 8 5.34 -16.90 2.84
N LEU A 9 4.84 -16.11 1.88
CA LEU A 9 4.05 -16.55 0.73
C LEU A 9 4.79 -16.21 -0.56
N ASN A 10 4.49 -16.93 -1.64
CA ASN A 10 4.91 -16.53 -2.97
C ASN A 10 4.05 -15.34 -3.41
N VAL A 11 4.68 -14.23 -3.79
CA VAL A 11 3.98 -13.03 -4.23
C VAL A 11 4.54 -12.56 -5.55
N GLU A 12 3.64 -12.28 -6.47
CA GLU A 12 3.93 -11.66 -7.74
C GLU A 12 3.00 -10.45 -7.89
N ALA A 13 3.56 -9.34 -8.37
CA ALA A 13 2.80 -8.13 -8.61
C ALA A 13 3.22 -7.56 -9.97
N GLN A 14 2.23 -7.29 -10.81
CA GLN A 14 2.41 -6.83 -12.18
C GLN A 14 1.30 -5.81 -12.50
N THR A 15 1.62 -4.82 -13.33
CA THR A 15 0.64 -3.85 -13.84
C THR A 15 1.00 -3.45 -15.27
N HIS A 16 0.01 -3.04 -16.06
CA HIS A 16 0.18 -2.68 -17.47
C HIS A 16 -0.79 -1.55 -17.86
N ALA A 17 -0.34 -0.60 -18.67
CA ALA A 17 -1.14 0.57 -19.10
C ALA A 17 -2.32 0.26 -20.04
N GLY A 18 -2.48 -1.00 -20.44
CA GLY A 18 -3.41 -1.43 -21.47
C GLY A 18 -2.97 -1.02 -22.88
N MET A 19 -3.89 -1.14 -23.85
CA MET A 19 -3.60 -0.93 -25.28
C MET A 19 -4.07 0.45 -25.80
N THR A 20 -4.61 1.31 -24.93
CA THR A 20 -5.27 2.57 -25.33
C THR A 20 -4.31 3.74 -25.52
N GLY A 21 -3.03 3.58 -25.17
CA GLY A 21 -2.01 4.63 -25.23
C GLY A 21 -2.09 5.65 -24.09
N LYS A 22 -2.94 5.43 -23.08
CA LYS A 22 -2.98 6.23 -21.85
C LYS A 22 -1.87 5.80 -20.89
N ASN A 23 -1.46 6.71 -20.00
CA ASN A 23 -0.60 6.36 -18.88
C ASN A 23 -1.32 5.40 -17.93
N ASN A 24 -0.56 4.51 -17.31
CA ASN A 24 -1.08 3.66 -16.26
C ASN A 24 -1.26 4.46 -14.97
N GLU A 25 -2.50 4.53 -14.46
CA GLU A 25 -2.82 5.20 -13.21
C GLU A 25 -2.93 4.21 -12.02
N ASP A 26 -2.68 2.91 -12.25
CA ASP A 26 -2.60 1.89 -11.21
C ASP A 26 -1.29 1.99 -10.43
N ARG A 27 -1.33 2.02 -9.10
CA ARG A 27 -0.15 1.89 -8.24
C ARG A 27 -0.38 0.79 -7.21
N TYR A 28 0.67 0.02 -6.91
CA TYR A 28 0.60 -1.01 -5.88
C TYR A 28 1.89 -1.07 -5.05
N ALA A 29 1.79 -1.63 -3.85
CA ALA A 29 2.95 -2.00 -3.05
C ALA A 29 2.68 -3.29 -2.28
N VAL A 30 3.73 -4.09 -2.10
CA VAL A 30 3.72 -5.29 -1.26
C VAL A 30 4.81 -5.16 -0.20
N GLY A 31 4.45 -5.40 1.05
CA GLY A 31 5.33 -5.40 2.21
C GLY A 31 5.25 -6.71 2.96
N SER A 32 6.41 -7.26 3.34
CA SER A 32 6.50 -8.39 4.26
C SER A 32 7.00 -7.90 5.62
N PHE A 33 6.39 -8.43 6.67
CA PHE A 33 6.66 -8.02 8.04
C PHE A 33 6.62 -9.22 9.01
N VAL A 34 7.14 -8.99 10.20
CA VAL A 34 6.80 -9.75 11.41
C VAL A 34 6.14 -8.82 12.42
N LEU A 35 5.20 -9.33 13.22
CA LEU A 35 4.46 -8.53 14.20
C LEU A 35 5.41 -7.79 15.15
N SER A 36 6.37 -8.50 15.76
CA SER A 36 7.41 -7.89 16.60
C SER A 36 8.64 -8.78 16.74
N SER A 37 9.68 -8.33 17.47
CA SER A 37 10.81 -9.21 17.80
C SER A 37 10.44 -10.34 18.77
N ARG A 38 9.33 -10.19 19.51
CA ARG A 38 8.84 -11.18 20.49
C ARG A 38 7.75 -12.09 19.91
N ASP A 39 7.17 -11.67 18.78
CA ASP A 39 6.10 -12.36 18.07
C ASP A 39 6.49 -12.42 16.59
N SER A 40 7.02 -13.59 16.20
CA SER A 40 7.52 -13.86 14.85
C SER A 40 6.42 -14.21 13.85
N THR A 41 5.14 -14.00 14.19
CA THR A 41 4.03 -14.20 13.27
C THR A 41 4.28 -13.39 11.99
N PRO A 42 4.39 -14.06 10.82
CA PRO A 42 4.68 -13.38 9.58
C PRO A 42 3.42 -12.70 9.06
N VAL A 43 3.58 -11.50 8.50
CA VAL A 43 2.50 -10.69 7.95
C VAL A 43 2.88 -10.30 6.54
N LEU A 44 1.93 -10.45 5.62
CA LEU A 44 2.02 -9.91 4.27
C LEU A 44 0.94 -8.83 4.14
N PHE A 45 1.33 -7.66 3.67
CA PHE A 45 0.41 -6.57 3.39
C PHE A 45 0.59 -6.12 1.94
N ALA A 46 -0.51 -6.05 1.21
CA ALA A 46 -0.56 -5.57 -0.16
C ALA A 46 -1.61 -4.48 -0.27
N VAL A 47 -1.29 -3.45 -1.04
CA VAL A 47 -2.19 -2.33 -1.35
C VAL A 47 -2.13 -2.07 -2.85
N LEU A 48 -3.29 -1.76 -3.44
CA LEU A 48 -3.48 -1.38 -4.83
C LEU A 48 -4.43 -0.18 -4.85
N ALA A 49 -4.08 0.84 -5.62
CA ALA A 49 -4.90 2.02 -5.86
C ALA A 49 -5.02 2.25 -7.37
N ASP A 50 -6.25 2.52 -7.82
CA ASP A 50 -6.57 2.96 -9.18
C ASP A 50 -6.75 4.49 -9.15
N GLY A 51 -5.83 5.20 -9.79
CA GLY A 51 -5.81 6.65 -9.83
C GLY A 51 -6.82 7.19 -10.83
N ILE A 52 -7.81 7.94 -10.36
CA ILE A 52 -8.81 8.57 -11.23
C ILE A 52 -8.54 10.07 -11.28
N GLY A 53 -8.03 10.58 -12.40
CA GLY A 53 -7.77 12.03 -12.50
C GLY A 53 -7.22 12.52 -13.83
N GLY A 54 -6.73 11.62 -14.69
CA GLY A 54 -6.16 11.95 -15.98
C GLY A 54 -4.67 12.30 -15.90
N HIS A 55 -3.90 11.67 -16.77
CA HIS A 55 -2.44 11.76 -16.97
C HIS A 55 -1.59 11.85 -15.69
N LYS A 56 -1.53 13.03 -15.06
CA LYS A 56 -0.67 13.29 -13.89
C LYS A 56 -1.42 13.29 -12.56
N ALA A 57 -2.72 13.60 -12.56
CA ALA A 57 -3.47 13.72 -11.30
C ALA A 57 -3.82 12.33 -10.72
N GLY A 58 -4.25 11.39 -11.56
CA GLY A 58 -4.55 10.02 -11.13
C GLY A 58 -3.30 9.27 -10.69
N GLU A 59 -2.23 9.32 -11.50
CA GLU A 59 -0.93 8.71 -11.17
C GLU A 59 -0.40 9.17 -9.79
N VAL A 60 -0.36 10.49 -9.55
CA VAL A 60 0.17 11.03 -8.30
C VAL A 60 -0.74 10.68 -7.12
N ALA A 61 -2.07 10.76 -7.30
CA ALA A 61 -3.01 10.38 -6.25
C ALA A 61 -2.87 8.90 -5.84
N ALA A 62 -2.75 8.00 -6.82
CA ALA A 62 -2.57 6.57 -6.56
C ALA A 62 -1.22 6.29 -5.86
N GLU A 63 -0.15 6.99 -6.27
CA GLU A 63 1.17 6.84 -5.65
C GLU A 63 1.16 7.31 -4.19
N LEU A 64 0.58 8.48 -3.92
CA LEU A 64 0.42 9.00 -2.56
C LEU A 64 -0.41 8.04 -1.72
N ALA A 65 -1.54 7.53 -2.23
CA ALA A 65 -2.39 6.59 -1.51
C ALA A 65 -1.61 5.34 -1.08
N VAL A 66 -0.91 4.70 -2.02
CA VAL A 66 -0.13 3.49 -1.77
C VAL A 66 0.99 3.75 -0.76
N ASN A 67 1.74 4.83 -0.93
CA ASN A 67 2.88 5.15 -0.06
C ASN A 67 2.43 5.47 1.36
N HIS A 68 1.39 6.30 1.53
CA HIS A 68 0.85 6.64 2.85
C HIS A 68 0.29 5.43 3.57
N ILE A 69 -0.50 4.59 2.88
CA ILE A 69 -1.09 3.40 3.49
C ILE A 69 0.00 2.41 3.90
N MET A 70 0.99 2.16 3.04
CA MET A 70 2.11 1.26 3.35
C MET A 70 2.94 1.76 4.54
N ASP A 71 3.23 3.07 4.61
CA ASP A 71 3.97 3.67 5.72
C ASP A 71 3.20 3.55 7.04
N ALA A 72 1.92 3.90 7.06
CA ALA A 72 1.07 3.81 8.25
C ALA A 72 0.96 2.36 8.77
N VAL A 73 0.73 1.40 7.85
CA VAL A 73 0.67 -0.02 8.21
C VAL A 73 2.03 -0.53 8.70
N SER A 74 3.16 -0.10 8.12
CA SER A 74 4.48 -0.53 8.59
C SER A 74 4.76 -0.14 10.06
N LYS A 75 4.18 0.98 10.50
CA LYS A 75 4.30 1.53 11.85
C LYS A 75 3.31 0.89 12.85
N SER A 76 2.25 0.24 12.38
CA SER A 76 1.25 -0.43 13.22
C SER A 76 1.81 -1.62 14.00
N ASP A 77 1.28 -1.94 15.18
CA ASP A 77 1.68 -3.09 16.00
C ASP A 77 0.91 -4.39 15.66
N GLY A 78 0.00 -4.32 14.69
CA GLY A 78 -0.80 -5.45 14.21
C GLY A 78 -1.89 -5.94 15.16
N LYS A 79 -2.12 -5.26 16.30
CA LYS A 79 -3.17 -5.67 17.26
C LYS A 79 -4.56 -5.21 16.84
N ASN A 80 -4.66 -4.05 16.20
CA ASN A 80 -5.91 -3.45 15.71
C ASN A 80 -5.85 -3.21 14.20
N THR A 81 -5.52 -4.27 13.43
CA THR A 81 -5.22 -4.17 11.99
C THR A 81 -6.32 -3.48 11.20
N ARG A 82 -7.59 -3.79 11.46
CA ARG A 82 -8.72 -3.16 10.78
C ARG A 82 -8.72 -1.64 10.96
N ARG A 83 -8.65 -1.18 12.21
CA ARG A 83 -8.63 0.25 12.53
C ARG A 83 -7.39 0.93 11.96
N ALA A 84 -6.22 0.29 12.04
CA ALA A 84 -5.00 0.82 11.47
C ALA A 84 -5.09 1.00 9.95
N ILE A 85 -5.78 0.10 9.24
CA ILE A 85 -6.04 0.25 7.80
C ILE A 85 -7.06 1.35 7.53
N GLU A 86 -8.15 1.42 8.30
CA GLU A 86 -9.16 2.49 8.19
C GLU A 86 -8.54 3.88 8.39
N ASP A 87 -7.74 4.04 9.46
CA ASP A 87 -7.02 5.27 9.76
C ASP A 87 -6.00 5.59 8.65
N ALA A 88 -5.25 4.60 8.17
CA ALA A 88 -4.29 4.78 7.08
C ALA A 88 -4.93 5.25 5.77
N VAL A 89 -6.11 4.72 5.43
CA VAL A 89 -6.87 5.13 4.24
C VAL A 89 -7.43 6.55 4.42
N ALA A 90 -7.94 6.88 5.60
CA ALA A 90 -8.43 8.22 5.90
C ALA A 90 -7.30 9.27 5.86
N ASP A 91 -6.15 8.97 6.45
CA ASP A 91 -4.98 9.83 6.44
C ASP A 91 -4.43 10.04 5.03
N ALA A 92 -4.36 8.97 4.22
CA ALA A 92 -3.99 9.07 2.82
C ALA A 92 -4.98 9.96 2.03
N SER A 93 -6.28 9.81 2.28
CA SER A 93 -7.31 10.64 1.64
C SER A 93 -7.14 12.13 1.98
N ASN A 94 -6.87 12.45 3.25
CA ASN A 94 -6.62 13.82 3.69
C ASN A 94 -5.33 14.39 3.09
N ALA A 95 -4.27 13.58 2.99
CA ALA A 95 -3.00 14.00 2.40
C ALA A 95 -3.08 14.30 0.91
N ILE A 96 -3.93 13.58 0.17
CA ILE A 96 -4.16 13.81 -1.27
C ILE A 96 -5.04 15.04 -1.52
N ALA A 97 -5.96 15.35 -0.60
CA ALA A 97 -6.90 16.46 -0.74
C ALA A 97 -6.35 17.83 -0.29
N ALA A 98 -5.17 17.86 0.34
CA ALA A 98 -4.51 19.06 0.85
C ALA A 98 -3.65 19.77 -0.20
#